data_AF-A0A4Y1VE66-F1
#
_entry.id   AF-A0A4Y1VE66-F1
#
_cell.length_a   1.000
_cell.length_b   1.000
_cell.length_c   1.000
_cell.angle_alpha   90.00
_cell.angle_beta   90.00
_cell.angle_gamma   90.00
#
_symmetry.space_group_name_H-M   'P 1'
#
loop_
_entity.id
_entity.type
_entity.pdbx_description
1 polymer ?
#
loop_
_entity_poly.entity_id
_entity_poly.type
_entity_poly.pdbx_seq_one_letter_code
_entity_poly.pdbx_strand_id
1 'polypeptide(L)'
;MNRVDDAAAASAYGGGFEFKDGVKQANEYTYDSNGNLTKDLNKGISTITYNVLNLPNMVTFSDGSTIAYTYGADGTKLKTVHKTGSTTTTTDYCGNVVYENGVQKLLLTDEGYVTLSDSKYHYYLKDHQGNNRVVINQSGTVEETNHYYPFGGVFANTGNTQPYKYNGKEFDGKKGVNLYDYGARHYDAALGRFTTVDSLAEKHYSESLYTYCYSNPINCIEPNGKDGIYIAFPDYKISTPIGKIGNLGHAGVLLIDNKTGVTKYYEYGRYDKEGKGIVRTFAVPDVKMGQDKKPTLESLNKTLSVISEQAGHGGRIEGAYIESDKFKEMKTYAESKIAENSNPKRKEYSLRNNNCGTFAADVLKQDPSVKDKAPVIIDSRPNSIVKEYQNSFKSLNYDPKKRQVKIE
;
A
#
# COMPACT_ATOMS: atom_id res chain seq x y z
N MET A 1 6.08 -13.32 22.91
CA MET A 1 4.81 -14.09 22.94
C MET A 1 5.24 -15.52 22.84
N ASN A 2 4.98 -16.35 23.84
CA ASN A 2 5.72 -17.62 23.96
C ASN A 2 4.82 -18.86 23.77
N ARG A 3 3.51 -18.72 23.94
CA ARG A 3 2.48 -19.75 23.78
C ARG A 3 1.20 -19.09 23.27
N VAL A 4 0.34 -19.84 22.60
CA VAL A 4 -1.05 -19.44 22.31
C VAL A 4 -1.95 -20.66 22.57
N ASP A 5 -2.78 -20.59 23.59
CA ASP A 5 -3.73 -21.66 23.92
C ASP A 5 -4.99 -21.55 23.04
N ASP A 6 -5.51 -22.68 22.55
CA ASP A 6 -6.86 -22.74 21.97
C ASP A 6 -7.78 -23.69 22.74
N ALA A 7 -8.98 -23.20 23.03
CA ALA A 7 -10.07 -23.91 23.71
C ALA A 7 -11.22 -24.30 22.76
N ALA A 8 -11.17 -23.90 21.48
CA ALA A 8 -12.17 -24.26 20.49
C ALA A 8 -12.09 -25.75 20.13
N ALA A 9 -13.10 -26.52 20.53
CA ALA A 9 -13.18 -27.96 20.22
C ALA A 9 -13.54 -28.27 18.75
N ALA A 10 -13.99 -27.28 17.98
CA ALA A 10 -14.36 -27.41 16.58
C ALA A 10 -14.23 -26.08 15.81
N SER A 11 -13.87 -26.18 14.53
CA SER A 11 -13.89 -25.05 13.60
C SER A 11 -15.32 -24.56 13.34
N ALA A 12 -15.52 -23.25 13.28
CA ALA A 12 -16.82 -22.64 12.97
C ALA A 12 -17.31 -22.96 11.53
N TYR A 13 -16.40 -23.28 10.61
CA TYR A 13 -16.69 -23.57 9.21
C TYR A 13 -15.94 -24.82 8.72
N GLY A 14 -16.37 -26.00 9.20
CA GLY A 14 -16.06 -27.28 8.57
C GLY A 14 -14.60 -27.75 8.58
N GLY A 15 -13.71 -27.09 9.34
CA GLY A 15 -12.27 -27.39 9.37
C GLY A 15 -11.44 -26.63 8.33
N GLY A 16 -11.82 -25.37 8.06
CA GLY A 16 -11.10 -24.46 7.15
C GLY A 16 -9.80 -23.90 7.74
N PHE A 17 -9.59 -22.60 7.57
CA PHE A 17 -8.45 -21.91 8.18
C PHE A 17 -8.76 -21.54 9.63
N GLU A 18 -8.11 -22.22 10.58
CA GLU A 18 -8.09 -21.85 12.00
C GLU A 18 -6.68 -21.99 12.59
N PHE A 19 -6.44 -21.35 13.73
CA PHE A 19 -5.27 -21.65 14.56
C PHE A 19 -5.38 -23.09 15.11
N LYS A 20 -4.23 -23.73 15.38
CA LYS A 20 -4.17 -25.13 15.83
C LYS A 20 -3.11 -25.28 16.91
N ASP A 21 -3.55 -25.20 18.16
CA ASP A 21 -2.76 -25.56 19.34
C ASP A 21 -2.54 -27.09 19.37
N GLY A 22 -1.51 -27.52 18.65
CA GLY A 22 -1.14 -28.91 18.47
C GLY A 22 -0.01 -29.38 19.39
N VAL A 23 0.63 -28.48 20.14
CA VAL A 23 1.86 -28.78 20.90
C VAL A 23 1.69 -28.64 22.40
N LYS A 24 0.89 -27.68 22.89
CA LYS A 24 0.53 -27.51 24.32
C LYS A 24 1.73 -27.49 25.27
N GLN A 25 2.75 -26.68 24.94
CA GLN A 25 4.00 -26.53 25.69
C GLN A 25 4.21 -25.12 26.24
N ALA A 26 4.99 -24.98 27.30
CA ALA A 26 5.23 -23.68 27.96
C ALA A 26 5.93 -22.63 27.06
N ASN A 27 6.70 -23.06 26.04
CA ASN A 27 7.28 -22.19 25.02
C ASN A 27 7.19 -22.89 23.64
N GLU A 28 6.28 -22.43 22.80
CA GLU A 28 6.03 -22.86 21.42
C GLU A 28 6.58 -21.87 20.39
N TYR A 29 6.68 -20.60 20.79
CA TYR A 29 7.17 -19.50 19.98
C TYR A 29 8.46 -18.94 20.59
N THR A 30 9.52 -18.82 19.78
CA THR A 30 10.78 -18.19 20.18
C THR A 30 11.18 -17.10 19.19
N TYR A 31 12.02 -16.16 19.62
CA TYR A 31 12.47 -15.03 18.82
C TYR A 31 14.00 -14.85 18.94
N ASP A 32 14.62 -14.19 17.96
CA ASP A 32 16.00 -13.71 18.08
C ASP A 32 16.10 -12.36 18.81
N SER A 33 17.30 -11.82 18.93
CA SER A 33 17.56 -10.51 19.56
C SER A 33 16.94 -9.31 18.82
N ASN A 34 16.56 -9.49 17.55
CA ASN A 34 15.96 -8.45 16.72
C ASN A 34 14.42 -8.51 16.78
N GLY A 35 13.85 -9.51 17.46
CA GLY A 35 12.41 -9.76 17.47
C GLY A 35 11.91 -10.49 16.21
N ASN A 36 12.76 -11.25 15.53
CA ASN A 36 12.31 -12.14 14.45
C ASN A 36 11.87 -13.49 15.02
N LEU A 37 10.74 -14.03 14.56
CA LEU A 37 10.22 -15.32 15.00
C LEU A 37 11.13 -16.48 14.58
N THR A 38 11.86 -17.09 15.51
CA THR A 38 12.80 -18.19 15.22
C THR A 38 12.18 -19.58 15.32
N LYS A 39 11.00 -19.75 15.94
CA LYS A 39 10.26 -21.04 15.99
C LYS A 39 8.76 -20.82 16.10
N ASP A 40 7.99 -21.74 15.54
CA ASP A 40 6.56 -21.93 15.78
C ASP A 40 6.29 -23.44 15.83
N LEU A 41 6.26 -24.00 17.03
CA LEU A 41 6.08 -25.44 17.20
C LEU A 41 4.67 -25.89 16.79
N ASN A 42 3.65 -25.04 16.86
CA ASN A 42 2.28 -25.38 16.45
C ASN A 42 2.16 -25.59 14.94
N LYS A 43 2.99 -24.89 14.15
CA LYS A 43 3.19 -25.17 12.70
C LYS A 43 4.29 -26.20 12.41
N GLY A 44 4.86 -26.82 13.45
CA GLY A 44 5.96 -27.78 13.35
C GLY A 44 7.29 -27.17 12.90
N ILE A 45 7.45 -25.85 12.98
CA ILE A 45 8.64 -25.10 12.55
C ILE A 45 9.68 -25.15 13.67
N SER A 46 10.74 -25.92 13.45
CA SER A 46 11.80 -26.20 14.41
C SER A 46 12.87 -25.12 14.48
N THR A 47 13.06 -24.37 13.38
CA THR A 47 13.95 -23.21 13.22
C THR A 47 13.48 -22.32 12.06
N ILE A 48 13.56 -21.01 12.22
CA ILE A 48 13.62 -20.01 11.15
C ILE A 48 14.92 -19.21 11.31
N THR A 49 15.67 -19.04 10.22
CA THR A 49 16.85 -18.15 10.15
C THR A 49 16.57 -16.97 9.23
N TYR A 50 17.26 -15.86 9.48
CA TYR A 50 17.01 -14.56 8.87
C TYR A 50 18.25 -14.01 8.16
N ASN A 51 18.05 -13.15 7.16
CA ASN A 51 19.11 -12.36 6.55
C ASN A 51 19.29 -11.00 7.27
N VAL A 52 20.27 -10.21 6.82
CA VAL A 52 20.59 -8.88 7.39
C VAL A 52 19.48 -7.82 7.23
N LEU A 53 18.41 -8.12 6.50
CA LEU A 53 17.22 -7.27 6.33
C LEU A 53 16.06 -7.69 7.23
N ASN A 54 16.28 -8.64 8.16
CA ASN A 54 15.22 -9.31 8.95
C ASN A 54 14.15 -10.01 8.09
N LEU A 55 14.51 -10.49 6.89
CA LEU A 55 13.67 -11.36 6.07
C LEU A 55 14.07 -12.85 6.26
N PRO A 56 13.12 -13.80 6.35
CA PRO A 56 13.44 -15.21 6.57
C PRO A 56 14.23 -15.79 5.40
N ASN A 57 15.46 -16.28 5.61
CA ASN A 57 16.22 -16.94 4.55
C ASN A 57 15.98 -18.45 4.49
N MET A 58 15.61 -19.08 5.62
CA MET A 58 15.26 -20.49 5.68
C MET A 58 14.28 -20.77 6.82
N VAL A 59 13.24 -21.54 6.52
CA VAL A 59 12.31 -22.17 7.47
C VAL A 59 12.59 -23.67 7.45
N THR A 60 12.74 -24.29 8.61
CA THR A 60 12.97 -25.73 8.76
C THR A 60 11.91 -26.32 9.67
N PHE A 61 11.33 -27.45 9.25
CA PHE A 61 10.32 -28.20 10.02
C PHE A 61 10.97 -29.31 10.86
N SER A 62 10.23 -29.82 11.84
CA SER A 62 10.65 -30.94 12.70
C SER A 62 10.95 -32.24 11.96
N ASP A 63 10.34 -32.46 10.78
CA ASP A 63 10.58 -33.61 9.90
C ASP A 63 11.70 -33.41 8.86
N GLY A 64 12.43 -32.28 8.94
CA GLY A 64 13.52 -31.97 8.00
C GLY A 64 13.06 -31.37 6.66
N SER A 65 11.76 -31.16 6.44
CA SER A 65 11.28 -30.32 5.34
C SER A 65 11.81 -28.89 5.49
N THR A 66 12.01 -28.18 4.38
CA THR A 66 12.54 -26.80 4.38
C THR A 66 11.83 -25.89 3.39
N ILE A 67 11.76 -24.59 3.70
CA ILE A 67 11.51 -23.53 2.72
C ILE A 67 12.71 -22.59 2.74
N ALA A 68 13.41 -22.47 1.62
CA ALA A 68 14.52 -21.52 1.47
C ALA A 68 14.09 -20.36 0.58
N TYR A 69 14.37 -19.12 1.00
CA TYR A 69 14.01 -17.91 0.27
C TYR A 69 15.26 -17.17 -0.21
N THR A 70 15.23 -16.62 -1.41
CA THR A 70 16.28 -15.75 -1.96
C THR A 70 15.69 -14.39 -2.28
N TYR A 71 16.39 -13.33 -1.89
CA TYR A 71 15.97 -11.94 -2.09
C TYR A 71 17.07 -11.14 -2.81
N GLY A 72 16.69 -10.06 -3.46
CA GLY A 72 17.61 -8.99 -3.85
C GLY A 72 18.14 -8.24 -2.63
N ALA A 73 19.17 -7.42 -2.85
CA ALA A 73 19.75 -6.56 -1.80
C ALA A 73 18.80 -5.44 -1.31
N ASP A 74 17.70 -5.24 -2.02
CA ASP A 74 16.57 -4.35 -1.72
C ASP A 74 15.45 -5.03 -0.90
N GLY A 75 15.54 -6.35 -0.69
CA GLY A 75 14.49 -7.16 -0.06
C GLY A 75 13.44 -7.69 -1.02
N THR A 76 13.54 -7.45 -2.34
CA THR A 76 12.61 -8.04 -3.32
C THR A 76 12.78 -9.56 -3.37
N LYS A 77 11.73 -10.35 -3.14
CA LYS A 77 11.79 -11.82 -3.22
C LYS A 77 12.01 -12.27 -4.67
N LEU A 78 13.07 -13.04 -4.90
CA LEU A 78 13.48 -13.53 -6.22
C LEU A 78 13.21 -15.03 -6.39
N LYS A 79 13.25 -15.81 -5.30
CA LYS A 79 13.06 -17.27 -5.34
C LYS A 79 12.54 -17.82 -4.02
N THR A 80 11.72 -18.86 -4.13
CA THR A 80 11.37 -19.77 -3.02
C THR A 80 11.69 -21.22 -3.43
N VAL A 81 12.26 -22.01 -2.53
CA VAL A 81 12.51 -23.45 -2.73
C VAL A 81 11.90 -24.23 -1.58
N HIS A 82 10.78 -24.89 -1.85
CA HIS A 82 10.12 -25.82 -0.94
C HIS A 82 10.72 -27.22 -1.11
N LYS A 83 11.08 -27.87 -0.01
CA LYS A 83 11.44 -29.29 0.05
C LYS A 83 10.57 -29.99 1.08
N THR A 84 9.92 -31.09 0.69
CA THR A 84 9.03 -31.85 1.56
C THR A 84 9.15 -33.34 1.20
N GLY A 85 9.78 -34.12 2.08
CA GLY A 85 10.24 -35.46 1.74
C GLY A 85 11.20 -35.43 0.53
N SER A 86 10.93 -36.27 -0.47
CA SER A 86 11.67 -36.28 -1.74
C SER A 86 11.26 -35.19 -2.73
N THR A 87 10.11 -34.52 -2.52
CA THR A 87 9.61 -33.50 -3.45
C THR A 87 10.33 -32.17 -3.23
N THR A 88 10.86 -31.60 -4.31
CA THR A 88 11.33 -30.21 -4.36
C THR A 88 10.45 -29.41 -5.32
N THR A 89 10.04 -28.21 -4.92
CA THR A 89 9.38 -27.23 -5.78
C THR A 89 10.13 -25.92 -5.70
N THR A 90 10.68 -25.46 -6.83
CA THR A 90 11.34 -24.17 -6.95
C THR A 90 10.39 -23.19 -7.65
N THR A 91 10.24 -21.99 -7.10
CA THR A 91 9.49 -20.89 -7.72
C THR A 91 10.43 -19.70 -7.89
N ASP A 92 10.59 -19.20 -9.13
CA ASP A 92 11.38 -18.01 -9.45
C ASP A 92 10.43 -16.85 -9.80
N TYR A 93 10.71 -15.66 -9.27
CA TYR A 93 9.90 -14.45 -9.42
C TYR A 93 10.68 -13.43 -10.26
N CYS A 94 10.38 -13.38 -11.56
CA CYS A 94 11.11 -12.61 -12.57
C CYS A 94 10.30 -11.40 -13.01
N GLY A 95 10.23 -10.38 -12.16
CA GLY A 95 9.30 -9.26 -12.35
C GLY A 95 7.86 -9.73 -12.22
N ASN A 96 7.05 -9.58 -13.27
CA ASN A 96 5.69 -10.12 -13.31
C ASN A 96 5.58 -11.54 -13.90
N VAL A 97 6.69 -12.19 -14.28
CA VAL A 97 6.66 -13.60 -14.72
C VAL A 97 7.06 -14.51 -13.56
N VAL A 98 6.17 -15.45 -13.21
CA VAL A 98 6.43 -16.51 -12.22
C VAL A 98 6.75 -17.81 -12.93
N TYR A 99 7.89 -18.40 -12.60
CA TYR A 99 8.31 -19.71 -13.07
C TYR A 99 8.15 -20.74 -11.95
N GLU A 100 7.84 -21.99 -12.30
CA GLU A 100 7.86 -23.12 -11.38
C GLU A 100 8.71 -24.25 -11.98
N ASN A 101 9.69 -24.73 -11.23
CA ASN A 101 10.68 -25.73 -11.65
C ASN A 101 11.38 -25.37 -12.99
N GLY A 102 11.59 -24.08 -13.25
CA GLY A 102 12.19 -23.56 -14.49
C GLY A 102 11.22 -23.35 -15.65
N VAL A 103 9.94 -23.74 -15.51
CA VAL A 103 8.91 -23.56 -16.56
C VAL A 103 8.09 -22.30 -16.27
N GLN A 104 7.81 -21.51 -17.31
CA GLN A 104 6.92 -20.34 -17.20
C GLN A 104 5.50 -20.78 -16.80
N LYS A 105 4.99 -20.28 -15.67
CA LYS A 105 3.70 -20.68 -15.11
C LYS A 105 2.66 -19.56 -15.22
N LEU A 106 2.96 -18.38 -14.64
CA LEU A 106 2.03 -17.24 -14.61
C LEU A 106 2.71 -15.97 -15.15
N LEU A 107 1.93 -15.13 -15.84
CA LEU A 107 2.22 -13.71 -16.05
C LEU A 107 1.22 -12.89 -15.24
N LEU A 108 1.69 -12.18 -14.22
CA LEU A 108 0.86 -11.35 -13.36
C LEU A 108 0.47 -10.05 -14.07
N THR A 109 -0.75 -9.58 -13.80
CA THR A 109 -1.33 -8.34 -14.34
C THR A 109 -2.08 -7.59 -13.23
N ASP A 110 -2.32 -6.30 -13.41
CA ASP A 110 -2.99 -5.46 -12.39
C ASP A 110 -4.38 -6.00 -11.96
N GLU A 111 -5.07 -6.70 -12.86
CA GLU A 111 -6.43 -7.24 -12.65
C GLU A 111 -6.50 -8.77 -12.52
N GLY A 112 -5.38 -9.48 -12.50
CA GLY A 112 -5.37 -10.94 -12.53
C GLY A 112 -4.07 -11.55 -13.03
N TYR A 113 -4.15 -12.61 -13.84
CA TYR A 113 -2.98 -13.27 -14.40
C TYR A 113 -3.29 -13.95 -15.75
N VAL A 114 -2.24 -14.27 -16.50
CA VAL A 114 -2.30 -15.15 -17.67
C VAL A 114 -1.61 -16.48 -17.32
N THR A 115 -2.26 -17.60 -17.60
CA THR A 115 -1.64 -18.93 -17.52
C THR A 115 -0.74 -19.11 -18.75
N LEU A 116 0.58 -19.18 -18.57
CA LEU A 116 1.53 -19.11 -19.69
C LEU A 116 1.61 -20.37 -20.54
N SER A 117 1.15 -21.52 -20.04
CA SER A 117 1.11 -22.79 -20.78
C SER A 117 0.02 -22.85 -21.85
N ASP A 118 -1.04 -22.04 -21.75
CA ASP A 118 -2.15 -22.00 -22.72
C ASP A 118 -2.62 -20.58 -23.09
N SER A 119 -1.96 -19.55 -22.57
CA SER A 119 -2.23 -18.12 -22.81
C SER A 119 -3.63 -17.65 -22.40
N LYS A 120 -4.34 -18.35 -21.50
CA LYS A 120 -5.65 -17.91 -21.00
C LYS A 120 -5.51 -16.82 -19.95
N TYR A 121 -6.39 -15.82 -20.04
CA TYR A 121 -6.53 -14.75 -19.06
C TYR A 121 -7.49 -15.15 -17.95
N HIS A 122 -7.13 -14.77 -16.72
CA HIS A 122 -7.88 -14.96 -15.49
C HIS A 122 -7.93 -13.62 -14.75
N TYR A 123 -9.08 -13.27 -14.18
CA TYR A 123 -9.36 -11.96 -13.59
C TYR A 123 -9.84 -12.10 -12.15
N TYR A 124 -9.44 -11.16 -11.29
CA TYR A 124 -9.82 -11.10 -9.88
C TYR A 124 -10.98 -10.14 -9.65
N LEU A 125 -12.09 -10.65 -9.11
CA LEU A 125 -13.12 -9.81 -8.51
C LEU A 125 -12.72 -9.56 -7.05
N LYS A 126 -12.35 -8.31 -6.76
CA LYS A 126 -11.78 -7.85 -5.49
C LYS A 126 -12.85 -7.20 -4.61
N ASP A 127 -12.72 -7.28 -3.27
CA ASP A 127 -13.54 -6.46 -2.35
C ASP A 127 -12.92 -5.08 -2.08
N HIS A 128 -13.50 -4.32 -1.14
CA HIS A 128 -13.07 -2.95 -0.82
C HIS A 128 -11.64 -2.85 -0.25
N GLN A 129 -11.04 -3.97 0.14
CA GLN A 129 -9.67 -4.06 0.65
C GLN A 129 -8.68 -4.64 -0.37
N GLY A 130 -9.14 -4.89 -1.60
CA GLY A 130 -8.36 -5.58 -2.62
C GLY A 130 -8.24 -7.10 -2.41
N ASN A 131 -9.02 -7.70 -1.50
CA ASN A 131 -8.97 -9.15 -1.29
C ASN A 131 -9.56 -9.87 -2.50
N ASN A 132 -8.85 -10.84 -3.07
CA ASN A 132 -9.35 -11.62 -4.20
C ASN A 132 -10.52 -12.52 -3.75
N ARG A 133 -11.76 -12.16 -4.10
CA ARG A 133 -12.98 -12.89 -3.68
C ARG A 133 -13.40 -13.95 -4.69
N VAL A 134 -13.17 -13.71 -5.98
CA VAL A 134 -13.53 -14.63 -7.07
C VAL A 134 -12.46 -14.54 -8.16
N VAL A 135 -11.94 -15.69 -8.61
CA VAL A 135 -11.21 -15.78 -9.88
C VAL A 135 -12.20 -16.20 -10.97
N ILE A 136 -12.24 -15.45 -12.06
CA ILE A 136 -12.99 -15.80 -13.27
C ILE A 136 -12.05 -15.92 -14.47
N ASN A 137 -12.29 -16.85 -15.38
CA ASN A 137 -11.56 -16.87 -16.65
C ASN A 137 -12.09 -15.82 -17.65
N GLN A 138 -11.38 -15.68 -18.77
CA GLN A 138 -11.73 -14.84 -19.91
C GLN A 138 -13.11 -15.10 -20.55
N SER A 139 -13.80 -16.20 -20.20
CA SER A 139 -15.18 -16.50 -20.61
C SER A 139 -16.20 -16.14 -19.52
N GLY A 140 -15.79 -15.49 -18.43
CA GLY A 140 -16.65 -15.11 -17.30
C GLY A 140 -17.05 -16.28 -16.40
N THR A 141 -16.45 -17.46 -16.56
CA THR A 141 -16.75 -18.62 -15.70
C THR A 141 -15.95 -18.52 -14.40
N VAL A 142 -16.61 -18.77 -13.26
CA VAL A 142 -15.97 -18.83 -11.94
C VAL A 142 -15.08 -20.08 -11.83
N GLU A 143 -13.84 -19.88 -11.40
CA GLU A 143 -12.83 -20.93 -11.20
C GLU A 143 -12.41 -21.08 -9.74
N GLU A 144 -12.50 -20.00 -8.97
CA GLU A 144 -12.16 -19.95 -7.55
C GLU A 144 -13.07 -18.94 -6.83
N THR A 145 -13.49 -19.25 -5.60
CA THR A 145 -14.06 -18.26 -4.66
C THR A 145 -13.31 -18.30 -3.34
N ASN A 146 -13.14 -17.16 -2.66
CA ASN A 146 -12.47 -17.09 -1.36
C ASN A 146 -13.28 -16.21 -0.37
N HIS A 147 -13.45 -16.72 0.84
CA HIS A 147 -14.13 -16.06 1.95
C HIS A 147 -13.17 -15.93 3.14
N TYR A 148 -13.01 -14.70 3.65
CA TYR A 148 -11.97 -14.34 4.59
C TYR A 148 -12.54 -13.94 5.96
N TYR A 149 -11.91 -14.39 7.03
CA TYR A 149 -12.04 -13.76 8.35
C TYR A 149 -11.43 -12.34 8.30
N PRO A 150 -11.77 -11.44 9.24
CA PRO A 150 -11.27 -10.06 9.25
C PRO A 150 -9.75 -9.94 9.09
N PHE A 151 -8.98 -10.83 9.71
CA PHE A 151 -7.52 -10.89 9.67
C PHE A 151 -6.95 -11.70 8.47
N GLY A 152 -7.75 -12.05 7.46
CA GLY A 152 -7.28 -12.64 6.20
C GLY A 152 -7.19 -14.16 6.13
N GLY A 153 -7.63 -14.88 7.17
CA GLY A 153 -7.72 -16.34 7.17
C GLY A 153 -8.85 -16.83 6.25
N VAL A 154 -8.57 -17.77 5.34
CA VAL A 154 -9.55 -18.27 4.35
C VAL A 154 -10.47 -19.32 5.00
N PHE A 155 -11.62 -18.89 5.54
CA PHE A 155 -12.53 -19.80 6.25
C PHE A 155 -13.35 -20.70 5.32
N ALA A 156 -13.54 -20.29 4.07
CA ALA A 156 -14.15 -21.11 3.03
C ALA A 156 -13.65 -20.70 1.65
N ASN A 157 -13.48 -21.67 0.75
CA ASN A 157 -13.14 -21.43 -0.65
C ASN A 157 -13.74 -22.51 -1.56
N THR A 158 -13.88 -22.18 -2.84
CA THR A 158 -14.01 -23.17 -3.92
C THR A 158 -12.79 -23.01 -4.83
N GLY A 159 -12.24 -24.11 -5.33
CA GLY A 159 -11.00 -24.09 -6.12
C GLY A 159 -9.75 -23.65 -5.32
N ASN A 160 -8.58 -23.76 -5.96
CA ASN A 160 -7.33 -23.15 -5.51
C ASN A 160 -6.36 -23.05 -6.70
N THR A 161 -6.65 -22.17 -7.65
CA THR A 161 -5.92 -22.10 -8.94
C THR A 161 -4.60 -21.34 -8.83
N GLN A 162 -4.48 -20.47 -7.83
CA GLN A 162 -3.45 -19.43 -7.76
C GLN A 162 -3.21 -18.99 -6.30
N PRO A 163 -2.03 -18.43 -5.94
CA PRO A 163 -1.66 -18.20 -4.54
C PRO A 163 -2.01 -16.80 -3.99
N TYR A 164 -2.50 -15.85 -4.78
CA TYR A 164 -2.77 -14.47 -4.35
C TYR A 164 -4.18 -14.32 -3.78
N LYS A 165 -4.29 -14.03 -2.48
CA LYS A 165 -5.55 -14.12 -1.72
C LYS A 165 -5.92 -12.78 -1.05
N TYR A 166 -5.78 -12.68 0.28
CA TYR A 166 -6.06 -11.45 1.06
C TYR A 166 -5.11 -10.30 0.67
N ASN A 167 -5.65 -9.09 0.49
CA ASN A 167 -5.02 -7.90 -0.12
C ASN A 167 -4.17 -8.17 -1.39
N GLY A 168 -4.48 -9.21 -2.17
CA GLY A 168 -3.68 -9.63 -3.32
C GLY A 168 -2.27 -10.15 -2.96
N LYS A 169 -2.01 -10.50 -1.71
CA LYS A 169 -0.72 -11.06 -1.24
C LYS A 169 -0.62 -12.55 -1.51
N GLU A 170 0.60 -13.01 -1.80
CA GLU A 170 0.89 -14.43 -1.98
C GLU A 170 0.75 -15.15 -0.63
N PHE A 171 -0.11 -16.16 -0.58
CA PHE A 171 -0.30 -17.04 0.56
C PHE A 171 0.49 -18.34 0.36
N ASP A 172 1.52 -18.55 1.18
CA ASP A 172 2.25 -19.81 1.22
C ASP A 172 1.54 -20.77 2.19
N GLY A 173 0.72 -21.66 1.63
CA GLY A 173 0.11 -22.78 2.37
C GLY A 173 0.96 -24.06 2.35
N LYS A 174 2.12 -24.08 1.67
CA LYS A 174 2.89 -25.32 1.50
C LYS A 174 3.44 -25.80 2.85
N LYS A 175 3.35 -27.10 3.08
CA LYS A 175 3.72 -27.79 4.34
C LYS A 175 3.03 -27.25 5.61
N GLY A 176 2.01 -26.40 5.47
CA GLY A 176 1.30 -25.78 6.59
C GLY A 176 1.96 -24.53 7.17
N VAL A 177 2.93 -23.90 6.48
CA VAL A 177 3.54 -22.64 6.95
C VAL A 177 2.49 -21.53 7.12
N ASN A 178 1.51 -21.49 6.22
CA ASN A 178 0.29 -20.67 6.33
C ASN A 178 0.60 -19.21 6.66
N LEU A 179 1.45 -18.59 5.85
CA LEU A 179 1.84 -17.17 5.96
C LEU A 179 1.57 -16.43 4.65
N TYR A 180 1.27 -15.14 4.77
CA TYR A 180 1.20 -14.21 3.66
C TYR A 180 2.52 -13.45 3.50
N ASP A 181 2.97 -13.24 2.27
CA ASP A 181 4.11 -12.37 1.98
C ASP A 181 3.65 -10.93 1.67
N TYR A 182 3.97 -10.00 2.59
CA TYR A 182 3.74 -8.55 2.42
C TYR A 182 5.01 -7.82 1.93
N GLY A 183 6.05 -8.55 1.51
CA GLY A 183 7.33 -8.06 1.00
C GLY A 183 8.30 -7.65 2.11
N ALA A 184 7.90 -6.70 2.96
CA ALA A 184 8.73 -6.23 4.07
C ALA A 184 8.71 -7.17 5.30
N ARG A 185 7.67 -8.00 5.42
CA ARG A 185 7.41 -8.92 6.54
C ARG A 185 6.55 -10.09 6.04
N HIS A 186 6.66 -11.25 6.67
CA HIS A 186 5.63 -12.29 6.54
C HIS A 186 4.55 -12.10 7.62
N TYR A 187 3.30 -12.33 7.25
CA TYR A 187 2.10 -12.10 8.06
C TYR A 187 1.37 -13.40 8.37
N ASP A 188 1.00 -13.59 9.64
CA ASP A 188 0.23 -14.73 10.11
C ASP A 188 -1.24 -14.34 10.37
N ALA A 189 -2.10 -14.75 9.43
CA ALA A 189 -3.53 -14.51 9.49
C ALA A 189 -4.27 -15.31 10.58
N ALA A 190 -3.64 -16.34 11.18
CA ALA A 190 -4.21 -17.08 12.31
C ALA A 190 -3.92 -16.37 13.64
N LEU A 191 -2.84 -15.59 13.71
CA LEU A 191 -2.40 -14.86 14.91
C LEU A 191 -2.63 -13.34 14.81
N GLY A 192 -3.15 -12.86 13.67
CA GLY A 192 -3.47 -11.45 13.38
C GLY A 192 -2.26 -10.51 13.44
N ARG A 193 -1.07 -10.99 13.08
CA ARG A 193 0.21 -10.27 13.32
C ARG A 193 1.32 -10.67 12.36
N PHE A 194 2.37 -9.86 12.29
CA PHE A 194 3.59 -10.20 11.58
C PHE A 194 4.52 -11.13 12.38
N THR A 195 5.38 -11.84 11.66
CA THR A 195 6.43 -12.72 12.24
C THR A 195 7.69 -11.95 12.66
N THR A 196 7.78 -10.65 12.36
CA THR A 196 8.95 -9.80 12.64
C THR A 196 8.51 -8.40 13.09
N VAL A 197 9.39 -7.72 13.84
CA VAL A 197 9.20 -6.34 14.31
C VAL A 197 9.05 -5.36 13.15
N ASP A 198 8.20 -4.35 13.28
CA ASP A 198 8.13 -3.26 12.32
C ASP A 198 9.40 -2.41 12.30
N SER A 199 9.99 -2.32 11.10
CA SER A 199 10.97 -1.31 10.69
C SER A 199 10.60 0.15 11.06
N LEU A 200 9.32 0.46 11.27
CA LEU A 200 8.79 1.78 11.61
C LEU A 200 8.19 1.85 13.03
N ALA A 201 8.41 0.84 13.90
CA ALA A 201 7.76 0.78 15.21
C ALA A 201 8.00 2.03 16.09
N GLU A 202 9.15 2.71 15.94
CA GLU A 202 9.46 3.99 16.61
C GLU A 202 8.57 5.17 16.20
N LYS A 203 7.66 5.00 15.22
CA LYS A 203 6.60 5.96 14.90
C LYS A 203 5.28 5.65 15.63
N HIS A 204 5.12 4.43 16.14
CA HIS A 204 3.84 3.85 16.55
C HIS A 204 3.91 3.35 18.00
N TYR A 205 4.38 4.19 18.92
CA TYR A 205 4.60 3.84 20.35
C TYR A 205 3.36 3.32 21.11
N SER A 206 2.14 3.51 20.60
CA SER A 206 0.91 2.94 21.17
C SER A 206 0.69 1.47 20.80
N GLU A 207 1.41 0.97 19.78
CA GLU A 207 1.11 -0.27 19.10
C GLU A 207 2.02 -1.42 19.51
N SER A 208 1.54 -2.64 19.27
CA SER A 208 2.42 -3.81 19.22
C SER A 208 3.40 -3.68 18.06
N LEU A 209 4.68 -3.97 18.31
CA LEU A 209 5.74 -4.04 17.29
C LEU A 209 5.42 -5.00 16.11
N TYR A 210 4.43 -5.88 16.30
CA TYR A 210 3.96 -6.90 15.37
C TYR A 210 2.52 -6.67 14.89
N THR A 211 1.89 -5.54 15.26
CA THR A 211 0.49 -5.23 14.94
C THR A 211 0.25 -5.34 13.44
N TYR A 212 -0.97 -5.73 13.05
CA TYR A 212 -1.44 -5.65 11.67
C TYR A 212 -2.61 -4.68 11.61
N CYS A 213 -2.53 -3.66 10.75
CA CYS A 213 -3.60 -2.69 10.49
C CYS A 213 -4.14 -2.01 11.76
N TYR A 214 -3.29 -1.74 12.76
CA TYR A 214 -3.69 -1.20 14.07
C TYR A 214 -4.78 -2.04 14.78
N SER A 215 -4.76 -3.37 14.57
CA SER A 215 -5.82 -4.31 14.98
C SER A 215 -7.21 -4.01 14.41
N ASN A 216 -7.32 -3.21 13.34
CA ASN A 216 -8.57 -2.83 12.66
C ASN A 216 -8.54 -3.27 11.16
N PRO A 217 -8.44 -4.57 10.87
CA PRO A 217 -8.20 -5.12 9.53
C PRO A 217 -9.45 -5.14 8.62
N ILE A 218 -10.50 -4.40 8.98
CA ILE A 218 -11.71 -4.18 8.15
C ILE A 218 -11.66 -2.81 7.46
N ASN A 219 -11.04 -1.83 8.12
CA ASN A 219 -11.01 -0.43 7.69
C ASN A 219 -9.60 0.02 7.26
N CYS A 220 -8.57 -0.74 7.60
CA CYS A 220 -7.18 -0.49 7.24
C CYS A 220 -6.61 -1.70 6.48
N ILE A 221 -5.67 -1.43 5.58
CA ILE A 221 -4.82 -2.40 4.90
C ILE A 221 -3.37 -1.96 5.08
N GLU A 222 -2.43 -2.90 5.05
CA GLU A 222 -0.99 -2.60 4.96
C GLU A 222 -0.50 -2.92 3.55
N PRO A 223 -0.40 -1.96 2.61
CA PRO A 223 0.00 -2.25 1.22
C PRO A 223 1.43 -2.79 1.14
N ASN A 224 2.29 -2.27 2.03
CA ASN A 224 3.64 -2.71 2.38
C ASN A 224 3.96 -2.45 3.88
N GLY A 225 2.98 -1.92 4.63
CA GLY A 225 3.05 -1.55 6.04
C GLY A 225 3.07 -0.05 6.47
N LYS A 226 2.85 0.98 5.61
CA LYS A 226 3.53 2.32 5.84
C LYS A 226 2.79 3.70 5.71
N ASP A 227 1.45 3.79 5.60
CA ASP A 227 0.48 4.84 6.12
C ASP A 227 0.56 6.42 5.90
N GLY A 228 -0.47 7.12 5.33
CA GLY A 228 -0.68 8.62 5.36
C GLY A 228 -1.56 9.30 4.24
N ILE A 229 -1.67 10.67 3.99
CA ILE A 229 -2.70 11.40 3.07
C ILE A 229 -2.29 12.65 2.13
N TYR A 230 -2.81 12.82 0.86
CA TYR A 230 -2.33 13.76 -0.24
C TYR A 230 -3.25 13.96 -1.52
N ILE A 231 -2.98 14.90 -2.49
CA ILE A 231 -3.84 15.26 -3.69
C ILE A 231 -3.15 15.29 -5.11
N ALA A 232 -3.86 14.90 -6.21
CA ALA A 232 -3.44 15.04 -7.62
C ALA A 232 -4.57 15.01 -8.70
N PHE A 233 -4.20 15.21 -9.98
CA PHE A 233 -5.07 15.19 -11.16
C PHE A 233 -4.74 13.99 -12.07
N PRO A 234 -5.59 12.95 -12.20
CA PRO A 234 -5.26 11.72 -12.93
C PRO A 234 -5.18 11.91 -14.46
N ASP A 235 -6.01 12.80 -15.01
CA ASP A 235 -6.19 12.98 -16.46
C ASP A 235 -5.05 13.79 -17.14
N TYR A 236 -4.11 14.33 -16.36
CA TYR A 236 -3.12 15.29 -16.84
C TYR A 236 -2.11 14.67 -17.82
N LYS A 237 -1.98 15.27 -19.01
CA LYS A 237 -1.08 14.79 -20.08
C LYS A 237 0.23 15.59 -20.11
N ILE A 238 1.32 14.95 -19.71
CA ILE A 238 2.66 15.55 -19.67
C ILE A 238 3.31 15.46 -21.05
N SER A 239 3.91 16.56 -21.53
CA SER A 239 4.76 16.53 -22.72
C SER A 239 6.16 15.99 -22.38
N THR A 240 6.65 15.07 -23.21
CA THR A 240 7.97 14.43 -23.09
C THR A 240 8.69 14.44 -24.44
N PRO A 241 10.01 14.15 -24.51
CA PRO A 241 10.73 14.04 -25.78
C PRO A 241 10.17 12.95 -26.73
N ILE A 242 9.37 12.00 -26.22
CA ILE A 242 8.74 10.92 -26.98
C ILE A 242 7.22 11.12 -27.16
N GLY A 243 6.69 12.33 -26.90
CA GLY A 243 5.29 12.69 -27.10
C GLY A 243 4.53 13.05 -25.82
N LYS A 244 3.20 13.21 -25.93
CA LYS A 244 2.31 13.53 -24.80
C LYS A 244 1.82 12.25 -24.11
N ILE A 245 2.26 12.01 -22.88
CA ILE A 245 1.92 10.82 -22.10
C ILE A 245 0.85 11.19 -21.06
N GLY A 246 -0.28 10.46 -21.06
CA GLY A 246 -1.32 10.55 -20.04
C GLY A 246 -1.03 9.72 -18.80
N ASN A 247 -1.90 9.79 -17.79
CA ASN A 247 -1.88 8.92 -16.59
C ASN A 247 -0.59 9.01 -15.72
N LEU A 248 0.32 9.94 -16.00
CA LEU A 248 1.38 10.37 -15.08
C LEU A 248 0.84 11.32 -14.01
N GLY A 249 -0.21 12.07 -14.36
CA GLY A 249 -0.86 13.04 -13.48
C GLY A 249 -0.03 14.29 -13.19
N HIS A 250 -0.59 15.16 -12.37
CA HIS A 250 0.06 16.36 -11.81
C HIS A 250 -0.48 16.58 -10.39
N ALA A 251 0.28 17.18 -9.48
CA ALA A 251 -0.12 17.36 -8.08
C ALA A 251 0.14 18.77 -7.53
N GLY A 252 -0.67 19.12 -6.53
CA GLY A 252 -0.62 20.38 -5.82
C GLY A 252 -1.30 20.25 -4.47
N VAL A 253 -1.07 21.21 -3.59
CA VAL A 253 -1.61 21.25 -2.23
C VAL A 253 -2.55 22.44 -2.09
N LEU A 254 -3.74 22.18 -1.54
CA LEU A 254 -4.76 23.17 -1.24
C LEU A 254 -4.77 23.42 0.27
N LEU A 255 -4.19 24.53 0.69
CA LEU A 255 -4.17 24.95 2.09
C LEU A 255 -5.41 25.80 2.39
N ILE A 256 -6.11 25.49 3.48
CA ILE A 256 -7.28 26.20 3.96
C ILE A 256 -7.06 26.57 5.44
N ASP A 257 -7.23 27.84 5.79
CA ASP A 257 -7.25 28.30 7.17
C ASP A 257 -8.60 27.93 7.81
N ASN A 258 -8.60 27.02 8.77
CA ASN A 258 -9.80 26.52 9.45
C ASN A 258 -10.50 27.56 10.35
N LYS A 259 -9.94 28.75 10.55
CA LYS A 259 -10.54 29.87 11.30
C LYS A 259 -11.13 30.93 10.38
N THR A 260 -10.46 31.22 9.26
CA THR A 260 -10.82 32.36 8.38
C THR A 260 -11.41 31.95 7.03
N GLY A 261 -11.25 30.69 6.60
CA GLY A 261 -11.60 30.23 5.26
C GLY A 261 -10.58 30.62 4.17
N VAL A 262 -9.54 31.39 4.52
CA VAL A 262 -8.52 31.83 3.57
C VAL A 262 -7.84 30.62 2.93
N THR A 263 -7.90 30.56 1.60
CA THR A 263 -7.53 29.38 0.81
C THR A 263 -6.38 29.72 -0.12
N LYS A 264 -5.37 28.86 -0.21
CA LYS A 264 -4.18 29.06 -1.03
C LYS A 264 -3.79 27.75 -1.71
N TYR A 265 -3.68 27.76 -3.03
CA TYR A 265 -3.26 26.61 -3.83
C TYR A 265 -1.80 26.77 -4.25
N TYR A 266 -1.01 25.70 -4.12
CA TYR A 266 0.39 25.65 -4.51
C TYR A 266 0.70 24.37 -5.29
N GLU A 267 1.51 24.46 -6.34
CA GLU A 267 1.90 23.32 -7.18
C GLU A 267 3.35 23.46 -7.67
N TYR A 268 3.98 22.38 -8.10
CA TYR A 268 5.40 22.41 -8.53
C TYR A 268 5.62 21.62 -9.82
N GLY A 269 6.30 22.20 -10.80
CA GLY A 269 6.34 21.61 -12.13
C GLY A 269 7.31 22.26 -13.10
N ARG A 270 7.49 21.59 -14.25
CA ARG A 270 8.33 22.04 -15.37
C ARG A 270 7.57 23.06 -16.22
N TYR A 271 7.40 24.26 -15.68
CA TYR A 271 6.63 25.31 -16.33
C TYR A 271 7.47 26.47 -16.89
N ASP A 272 8.79 26.43 -16.73
CA ASP A 272 9.73 27.33 -17.39
C ASP A 272 10.31 26.71 -18.68
N LYS A 273 11.08 27.49 -19.44
CA LYS A 273 11.77 27.03 -20.66
C LYS A 273 13.07 26.26 -20.35
N GLU A 274 13.56 26.28 -19.11
CA GLU A 274 14.75 25.54 -18.68
C GLU A 274 14.42 24.07 -18.38
N GLY A 275 13.14 23.72 -18.24
CA GLY A 275 12.70 22.40 -17.81
C GLY A 275 12.96 22.13 -16.32
N LYS A 276 13.32 23.16 -15.55
CA LYS A 276 13.50 23.08 -14.09
C LYS A 276 12.15 23.11 -13.40
N GLY A 277 12.12 22.63 -12.16
CA GLY A 277 10.91 22.66 -11.36
C GLY A 277 10.79 24.00 -10.65
N ILE A 278 9.65 24.66 -10.82
CA ILE A 278 9.29 25.90 -10.12
C ILE A 278 7.96 25.74 -9.40
N VAL A 279 7.79 26.37 -8.23
CA VAL A 279 6.50 26.44 -7.54
C VAL A 279 5.63 27.50 -8.22
N ARG A 280 4.37 27.17 -8.48
CA ARG A 280 3.34 28.12 -8.89
C ARG A 280 2.24 28.20 -7.84
N THR A 281 1.57 29.34 -7.83
CA THR A 281 0.36 29.64 -7.08
C THR A 281 -0.48 30.61 -7.91
N PHE A 282 -1.79 30.60 -7.71
CA PHE A 282 -2.73 31.54 -8.33
C PHE A 282 -3.89 31.81 -7.38
N ALA A 283 -4.63 32.89 -7.64
CA ALA A 283 -5.80 33.23 -6.83
C ALA A 283 -6.89 32.17 -7.02
N VAL A 284 -7.31 31.56 -5.91
CA VAL A 284 -8.46 30.67 -5.82
C VAL A 284 -9.48 31.28 -4.84
N PRO A 285 -10.79 31.04 -5.02
CA PRO A 285 -11.81 31.45 -4.06
C PRO A 285 -11.50 30.94 -2.65
N ASP A 286 -11.56 31.83 -1.67
CA ASP A 286 -11.57 31.46 -0.26
C ASP A 286 -12.85 30.67 0.08
N VAL A 287 -12.72 29.58 0.82
CA VAL A 287 -13.87 28.75 1.22
C VAL A 287 -14.64 29.41 2.38
N LYS A 288 -15.93 29.08 2.50
CA LYS A 288 -16.74 29.42 3.67
C LYS A 288 -16.62 28.28 4.67
N MET A 289 -16.26 28.61 5.91
CA MET A 289 -16.27 27.64 7.01
C MET A 289 -17.69 27.45 7.56
N GLY A 290 -18.09 26.20 7.76
CA GLY A 290 -19.32 25.82 8.45
C GLY A 290 -19.20 25.94 9.98
N GLN A 291 -20.32 25.75 10.69
CA GLN A 291 -20.36 25.73 12.16
C GLN A 291 -19.54 24.57 12.76
N ASP A 292 -19.31 23.52 11.99
CA ASP A 292 -18.44 22.37 12.26
C ASP A 292 -16.93 22.66 12.05
N LYS A 293 -16.59 23.90 11.64
CA LYS A 293 -15.26 24.35 11.24
C LYS A 293 -14.68 23.61 10.03
N LYS A 294 -15.52 23.15 9.10
CA LYS A 294 -15.10 22.53 7.83
C LYS A 294 -15.54 23.37 6.62
N PRO A 295 -14.88 23.29 5.46
CA PRO A 295 -15.30 24.00 4.26
C PRO A 295 -16.70 23.55 3.82
N THR A 296 -17.61 24.48 3.56
CA THR A 296 -18.91 24.11 2.98
C THR A 296 -18.71 23.56 1.57
N LEU A 297 -19.38 22.45 1.24
CA LEU A 297 -19.25 21.80 -0.07
C LEU A 297 -19.52 22.77 -1.24
N GLU A 298 -20.45 23.72 -1.08
CA GLU A 298 -20.75 24.77 -2.06
C GLU A 298 -19.56 25.72 -2.33
N SER A 299 -18.81 26.10 -1.29
CA SER A 299 -17.64 26.98 -1.44
C SER A 299 -16.42 26.20 -1.92
N LEU A 300 -16.19 25.01 -1.39
CA LEU A 300 -15.14 24.09 -1.83
C LEU A 300 -15.31 23.71 -3.31
N ASN A 301 -16.55 23.51 -3.80
CA ASN A 301 -16.85 23.34 -5.23
C ASN A 301 -16.35 24.50 -6.09
N LYS A 302 -16.54 25.75 -5.64
CA LYS A 302 -16.11 26.94 -6.38
C LYS A 302 -14.58 27.02 -6.44
N THR A 303 -13.91 26.75 -5.32
CA THR A 303 -12.44 26.64 -5.24
C THR A 303 -11.91 25.55 -6.18
N LEU A 304 -12.49 24.36 -6.14
CA LEU A 304 -12.05 23.20 -6.93
C LEU A 304 -12.37 23.35 -8.42
N SER A 305 -13.44 24.06 -8.83
CA SER A 305 -13.66 24.40 -10.25
C SER A 305 -12.52 25.25 -10.80
N VAL A 306 -12.07 26.26 -10.07
CA VAL A 306 -10.97 27.14 -10.48
C VAL A 306 -9.64 26.39 -10.58
N ILE A 307 -9.36 25.47 -9.64
CA ILE A 307 -8.15 24.63 -9.67
C ILE A 307 -8.22 23.61 -10.82
N SER A 308 -9.37 22.96 -11.01
CA SER A 308 -9.63 22.06 -12.14
C SER A 308 -9.39 22.80 -13.47
N GLU A 309 -9.97 23.98 -13.64
CA GLU A 309 -9.86 24.77 -14.88
C GLU A 309 -8.43 25.27 -15.13
N GLN A 310 -7.72 25.81 -14.13
CA GLN A 310 -6.37 26.41 -14.31
C GLN A 310 -5.19 25.43 -14.21
N ALA A 311 -5.25 24.43 -13.32
CA ALA A 311 -4.18 23.46 -13.10
C ALA A 311 -4.51 22.07 -13.68
N GLY A 312 -5.78 21.66 -13.63
CA GLY A 312 -6.24 20.36 -14.14
C GLY A 312 -6.63 20.32 -15.63
N HIS A 313 -6.57 21.45 -16.35
CA HIS A 313 -7.10 21.62 -17.73
C HIS A 313 -8.58 21.21 -17.89
N GLY A 314 -9.39 21.40 -16.85
CA GLY A 314 -10.79 20.97 -16.77
C GLY A 314 -10.99 19.48 -16.43
N GLY A 315 -9.92 18.77 -16.06
CA GLY A 315 -9.96 17.35 -15.66
C GLY A 315 -10.43 17.10 -14.22
N ARG A 316 -10.56 15.82 -13.84
CA ARG A 316 -10.93 15.43 -12.47
C ARG A 316 -9.86 15.87 -11.45
N ILE A 317 -10.30 16.08 -10.22
CA ILE A 317 -9.39 16.16 -9.06
C ILE A 317 -9.64 14.95 -8.18
N GLU A 318 -8.59 14.16 -7.95
CA GLU A 318 -8.56 13.06 -6.98
C GLU A 318 -7.68 13.53 -5.83
N GLY A 319 -8.31 13.75 -4.69
CA GLY A 319 -7.71 14.39 -3.53
C GLY A 319 -8.01 13.63 -2.26
N ALA A 320 -7.48 14.16 -1.18
CA ALA A 320 -7.59 13.57 0.12
C ALA A 320 -7.45 14.67 1.17
N TYR A 321 -8.29 14.58 2.20
CA TYR A 321 -8.68 15.70 3.03
C TYR A 321 -8.03 15.61 4.41
N ILE A 322 -7.20 16.62 4.71
CA ILE A 322 -6.35 16.70 5.92
C ILE A 322 -6.94 17.73 6.85
N GLU A 323 -7.16 17.33 8.11
CA GLU A 323 -7.44 18.27 9.19
C GLU A 323 -6.13 18.57 9.92
N SER A 324 -5.70 19.84 9.89
CA SER A 324 -4.46 20.35 10.47
C SER A 324 -4.69 21.76 11.02
N ASP A 325 -3.95 22.15 12.06
CA ASP A 325 -3.90 23.53 12.57
C ASP A 325 -2.67 24.32 12.06
N LYS A 326 -1.76 23.67 11.31
CA LYS A 326 -0.46 24.21 10.87
C LYS A 326 -0.49 24.94 9.52
N PHE A 327 -1.62 25.58 9.20
CA PHE A 327 -1.82 26.33 7.95
C PHE A 327 -0.71 27.36 7.69
N LYS A 328 -0.24 28.05 8.74
CA LYS A 328 0.77 29.10 8.63
C LYS A 328 2.15 28.53 8.28
N GLU A 329 2.51 27.40 8.87
CA GLU A 329 3.77 26.69 8.70
C GLU A 329 3.84 26.07 7.30
N MET A 330 2.79 25.34 6.89
CA MET A 330 2.64 24.80 5.53
C MET A 330 2.73 25.91 4.47
N LYS A 331 2.01 27.02 4.68
CA LYS A 331 2.01 28.19 3.80
C LYS A 331 3.41 28.82 3.70
N THR A 332 4.08 29.00 4.83
CA THR A 332 5.42 29.63 4.91
C THR A 332 6.47 28.78 4.19
N TYR A 333 6.41 27.44 4.31
CA TYR A 333 7.25 26.54 3.54
C TYR A 333 6.97 26.66 2.03
N ALA A 334 5.70 26.60 1.61
CA ALA A 334 5.31 26.74 0.20
C ALA A 334 5.79 28.07 -0.40
N GLU A 335 5.69 29.17 0.35
CA GLU A 335 6.17 30.49 -0.05
C GLU A 335 7.71 30.59 -0.09
N SER A 336 8.43 29.93 0.84
CA SER A 336 9.89 29.82 0.75
C SER A 336 10.33 29.10 -0.53
N LYS A 337 9.58 28.09 -0.97
CA LYS A 337 9.84 27.37 -2.23
C LYS A 337 9.44 28.15 -3.49
N ILE A 338 8.53 29.13 -3.38
CA ILE A 338 8.34 30.15 -4.44
C ILE A 338 9.56 31.07 -4.52
N ALA A 339 10.15 31.50 -3.41
CA ALA A 339 11.35 32.35 -3.43
C ALA A 339 12.55 31.66 -4.11
N GLU A 340 12.68 30.34 -3.96
CA GLU A 340 13.69 29.51 -4.66
C GLU A 340 13.55 29.51 -6.19
N ASN A 341 12.41 29.89 -6.77
CA ASN A 341 12.21 29.97 -8.24
C ASN A 341 13.23 30.89 -8.92
N SER A 342 13.63 31.97 -8.26
CA SER A 342 14.59 32.96 -8.78
C SER A 342 16.03 32.47 -8.78
N ASN A 343 16.33 31.39 -8.05
CA ASN A 343 17.68 30.86 -7.93
C ASN A 343 18.07 30.09 -9.23
N PRO A 344 19.15 30.48 -9.94
CA PRO A 344 19.60 29.75 -11.12
C PRO A 344 20.12 28.34 -10.79
N LYS A 345 20.57 28.12 -9.54
CA LYS A 345 21.04 26.85 -8.98
C LYS A 345 19.91 26.04 -8.29
N ARG A 346 18.63 26.38 -8.51
CA ARG A 346 17.49 25.60 -8.01
C ARG A 346 17.53 24.16 -8.55
N LYS A 347 17.13 23.20 -7.72
CA LYS A 347 17.15 21.76 -8.03
C LYS A 347 16.32 21.45 -9.27
N GLU A 348 16.87 20.68 -10.20
CA GLU A 348 16.18 20.29 -11.44
C GLU A 348 14.96 19.41 -11.16
N TYR A 349 13.92 19.51 -11.99
CA TYR A 349 12.73 18.66 -11.83
C TYR A 349 13.09 17.21 -12.16
N SER A 350 12.79 16.31 -11.23
CA SER A 350 12.99 14.87 -11.38
C SER A 350 11.66 14.18 -11.14
N LEU A 351 11.19 13.43 -12.15
CA LEU A 351 9.99 12.61 -12.04
C LEU A 351 10.02 11.64 -10.85
N ARG A 352 11.20 11.31 -10.32
CA ARG A 352 11.36 10.48 -9.11
C ARG A 352 11.46 11.30 -7.82
N ASN A 353 12.44 12.22 -7.75
CA ASN A 353 12.93 12.77 -6.46
C ASN A 353 12.76 14.30 -6.34
N ASN A 354 12.08 14.96 -7.28
CA ASN A 354 11.84 16.41 -7.26
C ASN A 354 10.70 16.79 -8.20
N ASN A 355 9.47 16.45 -7.83
CA ASN A 355 8.27 16.63 -8.65
C ASN A 355 7.13 17.31 -7.87
N CYS A 356 5.99 17.53 -8.53
CA CYS A 356 4.77 18.08 -7.93
C CYS A 356 4.35 17.35 -6.65
N GLY A 357 4.53 16.03 -6.61
CA GLY A 357 4.21 15.21 -5.46
C GLY A 357 5.19 15.32 -4.31
N THR A 358 6.49 15.23 -4.56
CA THR A 358 7.47 15.43 -3.48
C THR A 358 7.33 16.83 -2.85
N PHE A 359 7.02 17.86 -3.66
CA PHE A 359 6.70 19.19 -3.16
C PHE A 359 5.43 19.21 -2.30
N ALA A 360 4.29 18.68 -2.78
CA ALA A 360 3.05 18.66 -2.01
C ALA A 360 3.22 17.89 -0.69
N ALA A 361 3.90 16.74 -0.72
CA ALA A 361 4.24 15.98 0.47
C ALA A 361 5.14 16.77 1.45
N ASP A 362 6.16 17.48 0.96
CA ASP A 362 7.05 18.27 1.82
C ASP A 362 6.37 19.52 2.43
N VAL A 363 5.35 20.08 1.77
CA VAL A 363 4.44 21.08 2.38
C VAL A 363 3.63 20.46 3.51
N LEU A 364 3.08 19.26 3.32
CA LEU A 364 2.28 18.57 4.35
C LEU A 364 3.12 18.14 5.56
N LYS A 365 4.39 17.77 5.36
CA LYS A 365 5.34 17.41 6.42
C LYS A 365 5.72 18.57 7.36
N GLN A 366 5.25 19.79 7.12
CA GLN A 366 5.42 20.91 8.06
C GLN A 366 4.52 20.78 9.30
N ASP A 367 3.48 19.95 9.24
CA ASP A 367 2.77 19.48 10.43
C ASP A 367 3.32 18.11 10.84
N PRO A 368 3.94 17.96 12.03
CA PRO A 368 4.39 16.66 12.53
C PRO A 368 3.27 15.61 12.56
N SER A 369 2.05 16.00 12.93
CA SER A 369 0.90 15.07 13.04
C SER A 369 0.37 14.57 11.70
N VAL A 370 0.79 15.20 10.60
CA VAL A 370 0.57 14.77 9.20
C VAL A 370 1.84 14.14 8.63
N LYS A 371 3.04 14.62 8.96
CA LYS A 371 4.34 14.04 8.59
C LYS A 371 4.47 12.57 9.04
N ASP A 372 4.06 12.29 10.26
CA ASP A 372 4.18 10.96 10.86
C ASP A 372 3.01 10.05 10.44
N LYS A 373 2.01 10.62 9.75
CA LYS A 373 0.93 9.99 8.99
C LYS A 373 1.01 10.43 7.50
N ALA A 374 2.20 10.37 6.93
CA ALA A 374 2.46 10.52 5.49
C ALA A 374 3.23 9.26 5.07
N PRO A 375 2.75 8.49 4.08
CA PRO A 375 3.37 7.24 3.77
C PRO A 375 4.70 7.49 3.08
N VAL A 376 5.52 6.44 3.10
CA VAL A 376 6.68 6.40 2.23
C VAL A 376 6.17 6.47 0.79
N ILE A 377 6.54 7.52 0.05
CA ILE A 377 6.27 7.63 -1.39
C ILE A 377 6.96 6.44 -2.07
N ILE A 378 6.19 5.47 -2.55
CA ILE A 378 6.70 4.25 -3.19
C ILE A 378 6.77 4.48 -4.70
N ASP A 379 5.70 5.01 -5.27
CA ASP A 379 5.58 5.42 -6.66
C ASP A 379 5.48 6.95 -6.74
N SER A 380 6.59 7.55 -7.17
CA SER A 380 6.74 8.99 -7.38
C SER A 380 5.74 9.65 -8.37
N ARG A 381 4.89 8.91 -9.09
CA ARG A 381 3.85 9.46 -9.98
C ARG A 381 2.78 10.21 -9.17
N PRO A 382 2.50 11.49 -9.45
CA PRO A 382 1.46 12.28 -8.78
C PRO A 382 0.16 11.55 -8.43
N ASN A 383 -0.46 10.84 -9.38
CA ASN A 383 -1.71 10.11 -9.15
C ASN A 383 -1.57 8.85 -8.29
N SER A 384 -0.43 8.16 -8.33
CA SER A 384 -0.16 7.03 -7.42
C SER A 384 0.02 7.50 -5.99
N ILE A 385 0.74 8.62 -5.80
CA ILE A 385 0.90 9.25 -4.49
C ILE A 385 -0.47 9.60 -3.90
N VAL A 386 -1.47 10.04 -4.68
CA VAL A 386 -2.86 10.20 -4.17
C VAL A 386 -3.40 8.93 -3.56
N LYS A 387 -3.16 7.78 -4.18
CA LYS A 387 -3.82 6.52 -3.83
C LYS A 387 -3.11 5.79 -2.70
N GLU A 388 -1.77 5.79 -2.71
CA GLU A 388 -0.93 5.47 -1.54
C GLU A 388 -1.42 6.20 -0.30
N TYR A 389 -1.76 7.48 -0.51
CA TYR A 389 -2.12 8.37 0.55
C TYR A 389 -3.67 8.37 0.81
N GLN A 390 -4.57 8.08 -0.12
CA GLN A 390 -6.04 8.05 0.13
C GLN A 390 -6.49 6.98 1.14
N ASN A 391 -5.58 6.11 1.58
CA ASN A 391 -5.84 4.99 2.49
C ASN A 391 -6.07 5.40 3.96
N SER A 392 -5.59 6.57 4.42
CA SER A 392 -5.37 6.78 5.87
C SER A 392 -6.17 7.92 6.54
N PHE A 393 -6.71 8.85 5.76
CA PHE A 393 -7.70 9.87 6.16
C PHE A 393 -8.71 9.97 4.98
N LYS A 394 -9.59 10.97 4.93
CA LYS A 394 -10.73 10.97 3.99
C LYS A 394 -10.33 11.21 2.53
N SER A 395 -11.06 10.58 1.61
CA SER A 395 -10.96 10.88 0.19
C SER A 395 -11.71 12.17 -0.16
N LEU A 396 -11.28 12.86 -1.22
CA LEU A 396 -11.94 14.02 -1.79
C LEU A 396 -11.98 13.86 -3.31
N ASN A 397 -13.16 13.85 -3.92
CA ASN A 397 -13.31 13.59 -5.35
C ASN A 397 -14.15 14.69 -6.00
N TYR A 398 -13.59 15.41 -7.00
CA TYR A 398 -14.29 16.46 -7.73
C TYR A 398 -14.57 16.06 -9.18
N ASP A 399 -15.84 16.02 -9.54
CA ASP A 399 -16.32 15.85 -10.91
C ASP A 399 -16.59 17.23 -11.54
N PRO A 400 -15.74 17.70 -12.49
CA PRO A 400 -15.90 19.01 -13.12
C PRO A 400 -17.13 19.08 -14.04
N LYS A 401 -17.64 17.95 -14.56
CA LYS A 401 -18.84 17.92 -15.40
C LYS A 401 -20.12 18.11 -14.57
N LYS A 402 -20.11 17.62 -13.33
CA LYS A 402 -21.19 17.84 -12.34
C LYS A 402 -20.98 19.09 -11.47
N ARG A 403 -19.77 19.67 -11.50
CA ARG A 403 -19.28 20.69 -10.54
C ARG A 403 -19.54 20.27 -9.09
N GLN A 404 -19.24 19.00 -8.80
CA GLN A 404 -19.56 18.35 -7.53
C GLN A 404 -18.33 17.71 -6.90
N VAL A 405 -17.95 18.22 -5.74
CA VAL A 405 -17.04 17.61 -4.78
C VAL A 405 -17.83 16.67 -3.88
N LYS A 406 -17.22 15.52 -3.61
CA LYS A 406 -17.54 14.68 -2.47
C LYS A 406 -16.33 14.62 -1.54
N ILE A 407 -16.60 14.46 -0.25
CA ILE A 407 -15.61 14.02 0.73
C ILE A 407 -16.19 12.77 1.36
N GLU A 408 -15.51 11.64 1.19
CA GLU A 408 -15.90 10.30 1.65
C GLU A 408 -14.80 9.81 2.61
#